data_AF-A0A7J4VYA0-F1
#
_entry.id   AF-A0A7J4VYA0-F1
#
_cell.length_a   1.000
_cell.length_b   1.000
_cell.length_c   1.000
_cell.angle_alpha   90.00
_cell.angle_beta   90.00
_cell.angle_gamma   90.00
#
_symmetry.space_group_name_H-M   'P 1'
#
loop_
_entity.id
_entity.type
_entity.pdbx_description
1 polymer ?
#
loop_
_entity_poly.entity_id
_entity_poly.type
_entity_poly.pdbx_seq_one_letter_code
_entity_poly.pdbx_strand_id
1 'polypeptide(L)'
;MRNAEATRERILDAAMAEFSTYGIAGARVDRIAKAAGCNKNLIYIYFENKETLFSTVLQKHLLGVYEEMPFTPEDVPGYAGRFFDFAMAHPDLMRLMTWFGLEQRPEGSSERIASFIAKTEALQKAQDEGIVGSTFPPRFLLTALMALATAWTATNPFGPSLDPEAVEHQAALKRDIVKAVTLLTAPDRISD
;
A
#
# COMPACT_ATOMS: atom_id res chain seq x y z
N MET A 1 18.71 -20.15 -17.87
CA MET A 1 17.52 -19.63 -17.17
C MET A 1 17.88 -18.87 -15.89
N ARG A 2 18.66 -19.43 -14.96
CA ARG A 2 19.09 -18.79 -13.69
C ARG A 2 19.69 -17.36 -13.80
N ASN A 3 20.45 -17.06 -14.87
CA ASN A 3 21.06 -15.73 -15.08
C ASN A 3 20.04 -14.68 -15.58
N ALA A 4 19.04 -15.11 -16.36
CA ALA A 4 18.00 -14.22 -16.88
C ALA A 4 17.07 -13.76 -15.76
N GLU A 5 16.63 -14.69 -14.89
CA GLU A 5 15.81 -14.36 -13.71
C GLU A 5 16.59 -13.45 -12.74
N ALA A 6 17.83 -13.79 -12.41
CA ALA A 6 18.65 -12.94 -11.53
C ALA A 6 18.89 -11.53 -12.10
N THR A 7 18.93 -11.39 -13.44
CA THR A 7 19.02 -10.07 -14.09
C THR A 7 17.71 -9.31 -14.01
N ARG A 8 16.58 -10.00 -14.25
CA ARG A 8 15.24 -9.42 -14.12
C ARG A 8 15.00 -8.90 -12.71
N GLU A 9 15.38 -9.66 -11.69
CA GLU A 9 15.25 -9.26 -10.29
C GLU A 9 16.09 -8.02 -9.95
N ARG A 10 17.37 -7.98 -10.35
CA ARG A 10 18.21 -6.79 -10.18
C ARG A 10 17.62 -5.54 -10.84
N ILE A 11 16.99 -5.69 -12.01
CA ILE A 11 16.31 -4.56 -12.69
C ILE A 11 15.12 -4.07 -11.87
N LEU A 12 14.30 -4.98 -11.34
CA LEU A 12 13.15 -4.62 -10.51
C LEU A 12 13.56 -3.91 -9.22
N ASP A 13 14.60 -4.39 -8.55
CA ASP A 13 15.09 -3.78 -7.30
C ASP A 13 15.68 -2.38 -7.57
N ALA A 14 16.46 -2.23 -8.65
CA ALA A 14 16.98 -0.91 -9.06
C ALA A 14 15.87 0.05 -9.48
N ALA A 15 14.83 -0.46 -10.15
CA ALA A 15 13.68 0.33 -10.57
C ALA A 15 12.83 0.78 -9.38
N MET A 16 12.66 -0.06 -8.36
CA MET A 16 11.98 0.31 -7.11
C MET A 16 12.60 1.54 -6.46
N ALA A 17 13.92 1.56 -6.30
CA ALA A 17 14.64 2.71 -5.74
C ALA A 17 14.51 3.97 -6.61
N GLU A 18 14.63 3.83 -7.92
CA GLU A 18 14.52 4.96 -8.86
C GLU A 18 13.11 5.56 -8.85
N PHE A 19 12.07 4.73 -8.96
CA PHE A 19 10.69 5.20 -9.06
C PHE A 19 10.15 5.76 -7.75
N SER A 20 10.45 5.13 -6.60
CA SER A 20 10.06 5.67 -5.29
C SER A 20 10.69 7.06 -5.07
N THR A 21 11.92 7.27 -5.56
CA THR A 21 12.61 8.55 -5.43
C THR A 21 12.05 9.61 -6.39
N TYR A 22 11.92 9.30 -7.68
CA TYR A 22 11.73 10.29 -8.74
C TYR A 22 10.37 10.25 -9.46
N GLY A 23 9.49 9.32 -9.11
CA GLY A 23 8.25 9.09 -9.87
C GLY A 23 8.47 8.50 -11.26
N ILE A 24 7.41 8.26 -12.03
CA ILE A 24 7.52 7.67 -13.37
C ILE A 24 8.17 8.68 -14.31
N ALA A 25 7.69 9.91 -14.34
CA ALA A 25 8.16 10.98 -15.21
C ALA A 25 9.64 11.31 -14.94
N GLY A 26 10.04 11.42 -13.67
CA GLY A 26 11.41 11.76 -13.27
C GLY A 26 12.40 10.60 -13.33
N ALA A 27 11.93 9.34 -13.34
CA ALA A 27 12.79 8.18 -13.44
C ALA A 27 13.51 8.07 -14.79
N ARG A 28 14.78 7.67 -14.74
CA ARG A 28 15.68 7.49 -15.88
C ARG A 28 16.10 6.04 -16.00
N VAL A 29 15.73 5.41 -17.12
CA VAL A 29 16.12 4.03 -17.45
C VAL A 29 17.64 3.83 -17.44
N ASP A 30 18.42 4.87 -17.77
CA ASP A 30 19.89 4.81 -17.70
C ASP A 30 20.41 4.60 -16.26
N ARG A 31 19.77 5.25 -15.27
CA ARG A 31 20.13 5.08 -13.85
C ARG A 31 19.77 3.68 -13.37
N ILE A 32 18.59 3.19 -13.76
CA ILE A 32 18.14 1.82 -13.47
C ILE A 32 19.13 0.80 -14.04
N ALA A 33 19.51 0.92 -15.32
CA ALA A 33 20.44 0.00 -15.97
C ALA A 33 21.81 -0.01 -15.28
N LYS A 34 22.33 1.18 -14.93
CA LYS A 34 23.60 1.32 -14.20
C LYS A 34 23.53 0.67 -12.82
N ALA A 35 22.47 0.93 -12.05
CA ALA A 35 22.29 0.37 -10.70
C ALA A 35 22.06 -1.15 -10.74
N ALA A 36 21.30 -1.63 -11.72
CA ALA A 36 21.07 -3.06 -11.93
C ALA A 36 22.31 -3.78 -12.46
N GLY A 37 23.33 -3.08 -12.97
CA GLY A 37 24.51 -3.69 -13.60
C GLY A 37 24.15 -4.44 -14.87
N CYS A 38 23.29 -3.85 -15.72
CA CYS A 38 22.86 -4.43 -16.99
C CYS A 38 22.90 -3.41 -18.14
N ASN A 39 22.83 -3.90 -19.38
CA ASN A 39 22.65 -3.03 -20.54
C ASN A 39 21.22 -2.46 -20.55
N LYS A 40 21.05 -1.17 -20.88
CA LYS A 40 19.75 -0.50 -21.03
C LYS A 40 18.78 -1.28 -21.94
N ASN A 41 19.28 -1.86 -23.03
CA ASN A 41 18.46 -2.63 -23.96
C ASN A 41 17.81 -3.85 -23.29
N LEU A 42 18.42 -4.44 -22.26
CA LEU A 42 17.82 -5.56 -21.53
C LEU A 42 16.55 -5.14 -20.79
N ILE A 43 16.48 -3.90 -20.30
CA ILE A 43 15.27 -3.39 -19.63
C ILE A 43 14.10 -3.35 -20.62
N TYR A 44 14.33 -2.84 -21.83
CA TYR A 44 13.28 -2.81 -22.86
C TYR A 44 12.93 -4.22 -23.38
N ILE A 45 13.88 -5.16 -23.39
CA ILE A 45 13.60 -6.56 -23.73
C ILE A 45 12.69 -7.21 -22.67
N TYR A 46 12.93 -6.96 -21.38
CA TYR A 46 12.14 -7.57 -20.31
C TYR A 46 10.79 -6.89 -20.06
N PHE A 47 10.71 -5.58 -20.26
CA PHE A 47 9.59 -4.77 -19.78
C PHE A 47 8.99 -3.85 -20.84
N GLU A 48 9.43 -3.89 -22.10
CA GLU A 48 8.92 -3.10 -23.23
C GLU A 48 9.11 -1.58 -23.13
N ASN A 49 8.65 -0.95 -22.04
CA ASN A 49 8.69 0.49 -21.79
C ASN A 49 8.81 0.79 -20.28
N LYS A 50 8.92 2.08 -19.92
CA LYS A 50 9.15 2.52 -18.53
C LYS A 50 7.90 2.33 -17.67
N GLU A 51 6.72 2.51 -18.27
CA GLU A 51 5.42 2.41 -17.63
C GLU A 51 5.10 0.96 -17.23
N THR A 52 5.43 0.02 -18.11
CA THR A 52 5.29 -1.43 -17.86
C THR A 52 6.31 -1.92 -16.84
N LEU A 53 7.54 -1.38 -16.86
CA LEU A 53 8.49 -1.64 -15.77
C LEU A 53 7.95 -1.13 -14.43
N PHE A 54 7.40 0.08 -14.38
CA PHE A 54 6.80 0.65 -13.17
C PHE A 54 5.63 -0.19 -12.65
N SER A 55 4.68 -0.56 -13.52
CA SER A 55 3.53 -1.37 -13.12
C SER A 55 3.97 -2.75 -12.63
N THR A 56 5.00 -3.35 -13.24
CA THR A 56 5.56 -4.63 -12.80
C THR A 56 6.23 -4.53 -11.42
N VAL A 57 6.99 -3.47 -11.16
CA VAL A 57 7.58 -3.21 -9.85
C VAL A 57 6.48 -3.08 -8.79
N LEU A 58 5.46 -2.26 -9.06
CA LEU A 58 4.36 -2.05 -8.13
C LEU A 58 3.58 -3.35 -7.87
N GLN A 59 3.25 -4.10 -8.92
CA GLN A 59 2.52 -5.37 -8.79
C GLN A 59 3.31 -6.40 -7.97
N LYS A 60 4.63 -6.54 -8.23
CA LYS A 60 5.51 -7.44 -7.46
C LYS A 60 5.44 -7.14 -5.96
N HIS A 61 5.56 -5.87 -5.58
CA HIS A 61 5.52 -5.49 -4.16
C HIS A 61 4.12 -5.62 -3.55
N LEU A 62 3.07 -5.28 -4.30
CA LEU A 62 1.69 -5.42 -3.82
C LEU A 62 1.26 -6.87 -3.58
N LEU A 63 1.74 -7.81 -4.41
CA LEU A 63 1.48 -9.24 -4.19
C LEU A 63 2.01 -9.71 -2.84
N GLY A 64 3.24 -9.30 -2.48
CA GLY A 64 3.81 -9.59 -1.15
C GLY A 64 2.93 -9.05 -0.01
N VAL A 65 2.37 -7.85 -0.17
CA VAL A 65 1.45 -7.28 0.83
C VAL A 65 0.20 -8.15 1.01
N TYR A 66 -0.39 -8.64 -0.08
CA TYR A 66 -1.59 -9.47 0.00
C TYR A 66 -1.34 -10.83 0.65
N GLU A 67 -0.14 -11.38 0.49
CA GLU A 67 0.27 -12.65 1.10
C GLU A 67 0.62 -12.50 2.58
N GLU A 68 1.36 -11.45 2.95
CA GLU A 68 1.82 -11.23 4.32
C GLU A 68 0.76 -10.63 5.24
N MET A 69 -0.21 -9.92 4.67
CA MET A 69 -1.22 -9.18 5.42
C MET A 69 -2.64 -9.49 4.92
N PRO A 70 -3.14 -10.71 5.17
CA PRO A 70 -4.52 -11.05 4.86
C PRO A 70 -5.48 -10.15 5.64
N PHE A 71 -6.59 -9.81 4.98
CA PHE A 71 -7.66 -9.04 5.60
C PHE A 71 -8.48 -9.94 6.54
N THR A 72 -8.69 -9.46 7.77
CA THR A 72 -9.44 -10.16 8.82
C THR A 72 -10.64 -9.30 9.23
N PRO A 73 -11.83 -9.51 8.64
CA PRO A 73 -13.00 -8.68 8.95
C PRO A 73 -13.49 -8.85 10.40
N GLU A 74 -13.11 -9.93 11.09
CA GLU A 74 -13.39 -10.17 12.50
C GLU A 74 -12.44 -9.38 13.45
N ASP A 75 -11.32 -8.88 12.92
CA ASP A 75 -10.31 -8.08 13.62
C ASP A 75 -9.89 -6.88 12.75
N VAL A 76 -10.86 -6.03 12.40
CA VAL A 76 -10.59 -4.79 11.67
C VAL A 76 -9.61 -3.88 12.42
N PRO A 77 -9.70 -3.69 13.76
CA PRO A 77 -8.74 -2.87 14.51
C PRO A 77 -7.32 -3.43 14.45
N GLY A 78 -7.12 -4.73 14.65
CA GLY A 78 -5.79 -5.33 14.57
C GLY A 78 -5.24 -5.33 13.15
N TYR A 79 -6.08 -5.50 12.12
CA TYR A 79 -5.68 -5.31 10.73
C TYR A 79 -5.21 -3.87 10.47
N ALA A 80 -5.88 -2.85 11.02
CA ALA A 80 -5.42 -1.46 10.94
C ALA A 80 -4.01 -1.28 11.51
N GLY A 81 -3.76 -1.85 12.69
CA GLY A 81 -2.47 -1.79 13.37
C GLY A 81 -1.37 -2.50 12.59
N ARG A 82 -1.65 -3.65 11.97
CA ARG A 82 -0.71 -4.36 11.10
C ARG A 82 -0.43 -3.56 9.83
N PHE A 83 -1.45 -2.94 9.24
CA PHE A 83 -1.29 -2.08 8.06
C PHE A 83 -0.46 -0.84 8.36
N PHE A 84 -0.63 -0.24 9.53
CA PHE A 84 0.21 0.86 10.00
C PHE A 84 1.68 0.44 10.11
N ASP A 85 1.98 -0.65 10.81
CA ASP A 85 3.37 -1.15 10.94
C ASP A 85 4.00 -1.41 9.57
N PHE A 86 3.24 -2.05 8.67
CA PHE A 86 3.66 -2.30 7.31
C PHE A 86 3.96 -0.98 6.56
N ALA A 87 3.04 -0.02 6.59
CA ALA A 87 3.22 1.25 5.90
C ALA A 87 4.44 2.03 6.41
N MET A 88 4.69 2.01 7.73
CA MET A 88 5.85 2.63 8.36
C MET A 88 7.17 1.91 8.02
N ALA A 89 7.16 0.58 7.92
CA ALA A 89 8.32 -0.23 7.55
C ALA A 89 8.69 -0.15 6.05
N HIS A 90 7.74 0.24 5.19
CA HIS A 90 7.90 0.25 3.74
C HIS A 90 7.65 1.64 3.11
N PRO A 91 8.43 2.68 3.48
CA PRO A 91 8.22 4.05 2.98
C PRO A 91 8.39 4.17 1.47
N ASP A 92 9.29 3.39 0.85
CA ASP A 92 9.50 3.41 -0.60
C ASP A 92 8.26 2.90 -1.36
N LEU A 93 7.57 1.89 -0.81
CA LEU A 93 6.32 1.41 -1.39
C LEU A 93 5.20 2.44 -1.24
N MET A 94 5.11 3.12 -0.09
CA MET A 94 4.16 4.22 0.09
C MET A 94 4.40 5.34 -0.91
N ARG A 95 5.66 5.72 -1.14
CA ARG A 95 6.06 6.69 -2.18
C ARG A 95 5.68 6.22 -3.58
N LEU A 96 5.95 4.95 -3.90
CA LEU A 96 5.59 4.37 -5.20
C LEU A 96 4.07 4.41 -5.44
N MET A 97 3.27 4.09 -4.42
CA MET A 97 1.81 4.18 -4.50
C MET A 97 1.33 5.62 -4.66
N THR A 98 1.93 6.58 -3.95
CA THR A 98 1.62 8.00 -4.14
C THR A 98 1.94 8.45 -5.56
N TRP A 99 3.10 8.10 -6.11
CA TRP A 99 3.45 8.39 -7.51
C TRP A 99 2.48 7.73 -8.50
N PHE A 100 2.09 6.48 -8.27
CA PHE A 100 1.07 5.81 -9.08
C PHE A 100 -0.21 6.67 -9.12
N GLY A 101 -0.70 7.12 -7.97
CA GLY A 101 -1.93 7.91 -7.89
C GLY A 101 -1.84 9.31 -8.50
N LEU A 102 -0.65 9.91 -8.52
CA LEU A 102 -0.42 11.24 -9.11
C LEU A 102 -0.22 11.20 -10.63
N GLU A 103 0.42 10.16 -11.15
CA GLU A 103 0.90 10.12 -12.53
C GLU A 103 0.08 9.21 -13.45
N GLN A 104 -0.65 8.22 -12.91
CA GLN A 104 -1.50 7.36 -13.71
C GLN A 104 -2.97 7.79 -13.65
N ARG A 105 -3.68 7.60 -14.77
CA ARG A 105 -5.13 7.78 -14.84
C ARG A 105 -5.83 6.81 -13.85
N PRO A 106 -7.07 7.10 -13.43
CA PRO A 106 -7.83 6.30 -12.45
C PRO A 106 -8.12 4.83 -12.85
N GLU A 107 -7.54 4.32 -13.94
CA GLU A 107 -7.46 2.90 -14.24
C GLU A 107 -6.47 2.25 -13.25
N GLY A 108 -6.93 2.04 -12.01
CA GLY A 108 -6.15 1.32 -11.00
C GLY A 108 -5.72 -0.05 -11.51
N SER A 109 -4.62 -0.59 -10.98
CA SER A 109 -4.24 -1.98 -11.25
C SER A 109 -5.40 -2.91 -10.87
N SER A 110 -5.77 -3.82 -11.78
CA SER A 110 -6.89 -4.77 -11.63
C SER A 110 -6.91 -5.44 -10.25
N GLU A 111 -5.74 -5.81 -9.73
CA GLU A 111 -5.56 -6.50 -8.45
C GLU A 111 -5.91 -5.64 -7.24
N ARG A 112 -5.61 -4.33 -7.27
CA ARG A 112 -6.00 -3.41 -6.19
C ARG A 112 -7.49 -3.19 -6.15
N ILE A 113 -8.11 -3.06 -7.33
CA ILE A 113 -9.57 -2.93 -7.46
C ILE A 113 -10.21 -4.21 -6.93
N ALA A 114 -9.73 -5.38 -7.35
CA ALA A 114 -10.22 -6.69 -6.89
C ALA A 114 -10.04 -6.86 -5.37
N SER A 115 -8.87 -6.54 -4.80
CA SER A 115 -8.63 -6.57 -3.36
C SER A 115 -9.57 -5.63 -2.61
N PHE A 116 -9.78 -4.40 -3.11
CA PHE A 116 -10.70 -3.46 -2.48
C PHE A 116 -12.13 -4.00 -2.47
N ILE A 117 -12.61 -4.53 -3.60
CA ILE A 117 -13.94 -5.15 -3.71
C ILE A 117 -14.08 -6.30 -2.71
N ALA A 118 -13.15 -7.25 -2.71
CA ALA A 118 -13.18 -8.41 -1.82
C ALA A 118 -13.20 -8.00 -0.33
N LYS A 119 -12.40 -7.00 0.07
CA LYS A 119 -12.40 -6.48 1.44
C LYS A 119 -13.72 -5.79 1.80
N THR A 120 -14.33 -5.08 0.86
CA THR A 120 -15.64 -4.44 1.10
C THR A 120 -16.78 -5.45 1.20
N GLU A 121 -16.75 -6.54 0.42
CA GLU A 121 -17.71 -7.64 0.53
C GLU A 121 -17.55 -8.40 1.86
N ALA A 122 -16.32 -8.64 2.29
CA ALA A 122 -16.03 -9.25 3.59
C ALA A 122 -16.51 -8.39 4.76
N LEU A 123 -16.32 -7.06 4.68
CA LEU A 123 -16.87 -6.12 5.66
C LEU A 123 -18.41 -6.12 5.66
N GLN A 124 -19.04 -6.15 4.49
CA GLN A 124 -20.51 -6.22 4.40
C GLN A 124 -21.03 -7.47 5.12
N LYS A 125 -20.42 -8.63 4.86
CA LYS A 125 -20.78 -9.88 5.54
C LYS A 125 -20.61 -9.78 7.05
N ALA A 126 -19.50 -9.23 7.52
CA ALA A 126 -19.26 -9.05 8.95
C ALA A 126 -20.23 -8.05 9.62
N GLN A 127 -20.74 -7.08 8.86
CA GLN A 127 -21.82 -6.19 9.31
C GLN A 127 -23.16 -6.91 9.39
N ASP A 128 -23.49 -7.71 8.37
CA ASP A 128 -24.72 -8.52 8.35
C ASP A 128 -24.76 -9.53 9.52
N GLU A 129 -23.59 -10.02 9.95
CA GLU A 129 -23.41 -10.93 11.09
C GLU A 129 -23.31 -10.20 12.45
N GLY A 130 -23.31 -8.86 12.47
CA GLY A 130 -23.21 -8.05 13.69
C GLY A 130 -21.82 -8.04 14.35
N ILE A 131 -20.80 -8.56 13.68
CA ILE A 131 -19.41 -8.57 14.14
C ILE A 131 -18.81 -7.16 14.05
N VAL A 132 -19.15 -6.43 12.98
CA VAL A 132 -18.76 -5.04 12.73
C VAL A 132 -20.00 -4.17 12.73
N GLY A 133 -19.96 -3.00 13.38
CA GLY A 133 -21.07 -2.05 13.37
C GLY A 133 -21.45 -1.59 11.97
N SER A 134 -22.76 -1.40 11.74
CA SER A 134 -23.31 -0.98 10.45
C SER A 134 -23.51 0.54 10.32
N THR A 135 -23.14 1.30 11.36
CA THR A 135 -23.16 2.78 11.39
C THR A 135 -22.55 3.43 10.13
N PHE A 136 -21.51 2.84 9.55
CA PHE A 136 -20.88 3.33 8.32
C PHE A 136 -20.84 2.25 7.22
N PRO A 137 -21.00 2.61 5.93
CA PRO A 137 -20.97 1.63 4.85
C PRO A 137 -19.55 1.02 4.66
N PRO A 138 -19.43 -0.23 4.19
CA PRO A 138 -18.15 -0.94 4.07
C PRO A 138 -17.07 -0.18 3.32
N ARG A 139 -17.43 0.47 2.19
CA ARG A 139 -16.49 1.22 1.35
C ARG A 139 -15.92 2.43 2.07
N PHE A 140 -16.74 3.11 2.87
CA PHE A 140 -16.29 4.24 3.70
C PHE A 140 -15.36 3.74 4.80
N LEU A 141 -15.77 2.70 5.55
CA LEU A 141 -14.96 2.11 6.62
C LEU A 141 -13.58 1.69 6.13
N LEU A 142 -13.52 0.94 5.03
CA LEU A 142 -12.24 0.50 4.46
C LEU A 142 -11.36 1.68 4.05
N THR A 143 -11.93 2.70 3.42
CA THR A 143 -11.18 3.89 3.00
C THR A 143 -10.66 4.69 4.21
N ALA A 144 -11.51 4.92 5.21
CA ALA A 144 -11.16 5.64 6.43
C ALA A 144 -10.08 4.90 7.23
N LEU A 145 -10.20 3.58 7.35
CA LEU A 145 -9.21 2.69 7.94
C LEU A 145 -7.85 2.82 7.24
N MET A 146 -7.81 2.71 5.91
CA MET A 146 -6.57 2.85 5.14
C MET A 146 -5.97 4.25 5.29
N ALA A 147 -6.80 5.30 5.29
CA ALA A 147 -6.35 6.67 5.50
C ALA A 147 -5.73 6.86 6.88
N LEU A 148 -6.37 6.36 7.94
CA LEU A 148 -5.85 6.42 9.32
C LEU A 148 -4.55 5.62 9.46
N ALA A 149 -4.52 4.40 8.94
CA ALA A 149 -3.35 3.53 9.02
C ALA A 149 -2.15 4.06 8.22
N THR A 150 -2.34 4.99 7.29
CA THR A 150 -1.27 5.62 6.47
C THR A 150 -1.01 7.08 6.82
N ALA A 151 -1.70 7.62 7.82
CA ALA A 151 -1.68 9.05 8.16
C ALA A 151 -0.28 9.57 8.53
N TRP A 152 0.59 8.72 9.08
CA TRP A 152 1.97 9.06 9.47
C TRP A 152 3.05 8.56 8.51
N THR A 153 2.69 8.11 7.31
CA THR A 153 3.70 7.81 6.29
C THR A 153 4.35 9.09 5.78
N ALA A 154 5.60 9.01 5.32
CA ALA A 154 6.36 10.18 4.82
C ALA A 154 5.73 10.87 3.60
N THR A 155 4.74 10.25 2.95
CA THR A 155 4.01 10.83 1.82
C THR A 155 2.73 11.55 2.22
N ASN A 156 2.30 11.44 3.47
CA ASN A 156 1.13 12.15 3.95
C ASN A 156 1.47 13.62 4.26
N PRO A 157 0.72 14.61 3.70
CA PRO A 157 1.00 16.03 3.95
C PRO A 157 0.82 16.46 5.41
N PHE A 158 0.05 15.72 6.20
CA PHE A 158 -0.24 15.99 7.61
C PHE A 158 0.48 15.04 8.58
N GLY A 159 1.37 14.18 8.07
CA GLY A 159 2.05 13.15 8.85
C GLY A 159 3.32 13.68 9.54
N PRO A 160 4.47 12.99 9.41
CA PRO A 160 5.73 13.33 10.08
C PRO A 160 6.22 14.77 9.88
N SER A 161 5.79 15.43 8.80
CA SER A 161 6.12 16.81 8.50
C SER A 161 5.54 17.81 9.50
N LEU A 162 4.39 17.50 10.11
CA LEU A 162 3.71 18.36 11.09
C LEU A 162 3.92 17.89 12.53
N ASP A 163 4.16 16.58 12.72
CA ASP A 163 4.42 15.99 14.03
C ASP A 163 5.60 15.00 13.93
N PRO A 164 6.85 15.49 14.02
CA PRO A 164 8.02 14.63 13.98
C PRO A 164 8.13 13.71 15.19
N GLU A 165 7.70 14.16 16.37
CA GLU A 165 7.78 13.40 17.63
C GLU A 165 6.86 12.18 17.64
N ALA A 166 5.73 12.26 16.92
CA ALA A 166 4.83 11.11 16.74
C ALA A 166 5.53 9.91 16.06
N VAL A 167 6.52 10.15 15.20
CA VAL A 167 7.31 9.08 14.55
C VAL A 167 8.25 8.39 15.55
N GLU A 168 8.70 9.07 16.59
CA GLU A 168 9.49 8.48 17.67
C GLU A 168 8.63 7.57 18.56
N HIS A 169 7.31 7.80 18.57
CA HIS A 169 6.34 7.09 19.40
C HIS A 169 5.38 6.19 18.59
N GLN A 170 5.88 5.48 17.58
CA GLN A 170 5.05 4.64 16.68
C GLN A 170 4.14 3.64 17.42
N ALA A 171 4.61 3.08 18.53
CA ALA A 171 3.80 2.17 19.35
C ALA A 171 2.59 2.86 19.98
N ALA A 172 2.69 4.14 20.36
CA ALA A 172 1.56 4.91 20.85
C ALA A 172 0.57 5.22 19.72
N LEU A 173 1.06 5.70 18.57
CA LEU A 173 0.23 5.93 17.37
C LEU A 173 -0.55 4.69 16.96
N LYS A 174 0.12 3.53 16.90
CA LYS A 174 -0.52 2.26 16.59
C LYS A 174 -1.68 1.97 17.56
N ARG A 175 -1.46 2.14 18.87
CA ARG A 175 -2.52 1.94 19.88
C ARG A 175 -3.70 2.87 19.67
N ASP A 176 -3.44 4.13 19.33
CA ASP A 176 -4.48 5.12 19.08
C ASP A 176 -5.25 4.84 17.79
N ILE A 177 -4.57 4.40 16.72
CA ILE A 177 -5.21 3.93 15.48
C ILE A 177 -6.11 2.72 15.77
N VAL A 178 -5.60 1.71 16.48
CA VAL A 178 -6.39 0.53 16.87
C VAL A 178 -7.62 0.96 17.65
N LYS A 179 -7.46 1.84 18.65
CA LYS A 179 -8.57 2.35 19.46
C LYS A 179 -9.59 3.13 18.63
N ALA A 180 -9.14 4.01 17.73
CA ALA A 180 -10.02 4.77 16.85
C ALA A 180 -10.83 3.84 15.95
N VAL A 181 -10.19 2.82 15.38
CA VAL A 181 -10.85 1.84 14.52
C VAL A 181 -11.84 1.00 15.33
N THR A 182 -11.49 0.58 16.55
CA THR A 182 -12.44 -0.11 17.45
C THR A 182 -13.71 0.70 17.67
N LEU A 183 -13.62 2.02 17.81
CA LEU A 183 -14.79 2.89 17.96
C LEU A 183 -15.59 3.01 16.66
N LEU A 184 -14.92 3.10 15.51
CA LEU A 184 -15.57 3.18 14.20
C LEU A 184 -16.28 1.89 13.78
N THR A 185 -15.82 0.74 14.28
CA THR A 185 -16.36 -0.58 13.92
C THR A 185 -17.16 -1.22 15.04
N ALA A 186 -17.41 -0.50 16.15
CA ALA A 186 -18.17 -1.03 17.28
C ALA A 186 -19.57 -1.46 16.84
N PRO A 187 -20.06 -2.66 17.24
CA PRO A 187 -21.42 -3.09 16.94
C PRO A 187 -22.44 -2.04 17.36
N ASP A 188 -23.49 -1.88 16.55
CA ASP A 188 -24.52 -0.90 16.84
C ASP A 188 -25.17 -1.25 18.19
N ARG A 189 -25.24 -0.27 19.09
CA ARG A 189 -25.96 -0.47 20.35
C ARG A 189 -27.42 -0.69 20.00
N ILE A 190 -27.98 -1.81 20.46
CA ILE A 190 -29.43 -2.01 20.43
C ILE A 190 -30.01 -0.88 21.29
N SER A 191 -30.71 0.05 20.66
CA SER A 191 -31.51 1.04 21.39
C SER A 191 -32.62 0.28 22.10
N ASP A 192 -32.54 0.21 23.43
CA ASP A 192 -33.65 -0.19 24.30
C ASP A 192 -34.81 0.82 24.22
#